data_AF-A0A8S8YJ18-F1
#
_entry.id   AF-A0A8S8YJ18-F1
#
_cell.length_a   1.000
_cell.length_b   1.000
_cell.length_c   1.000
_cell.angle_alpha   90.00
_cell.angle_beta   90.00
_cell.angle_gamma   90.00
#
_symmetry.space_group_name_H-M   'P 1'
#
loop_
_entity.id
_entity.type
_entity.pdbx_description
1 polymer ?
#
loop_
_entity_poly.entity_id
_entity_poly.type
_entity_poly.pdbx_seq_one_letter_code
_entity_poly.pdbx_strand_id
1 'polypeptide(L)'
;MAPYFNAPELMPFENLDAIVITHAHIDHIGQLPVMYKYGYRGPVYCTPPTRDLMVLLQSDYIKVASAEGNPPPYSLADVQEMIKQSWM
;
A
#
# COMPACT_ATOMS: atom_id res chain seq x y z
N MET A 1 8.81 -12.63 -0.38
CA MET A 1 7.76 -13.29 0.43
C MET A 1 6.61 -12.31 0.56
N ALA A 2 5.39 -12.71 0.20
CA ALA A 2 4.22 -11.84 0.40
C ALA A 2 3.76 -11.92 1.87
N PRO A 3 3.26 -10.83 2.48
CA PRO A 3 2.71 -10.87 3.82
C PRO A 3 1.50 -11.82 3.92
N TYR A 4 1.30 -12.40 5.10
CA TYR A 4 0.12 -13.22 5.39
C TYR A 4 -1.07 -12.31 5.73
N PHE A 5 -1.84 -11.90 4.72
CA PHE A 5 -3.01 -11.02 4.92
C PHE A 5 -4.20 -11.72 5.58
N ASN A 6 -4.16 -13.03 5.78
CA ASN A 6 -5.19 -13.84 6.41
C ASN A 6 -4.84 -14.25 7.85
N ALA A 7 -3.82 -13.63 8.44
CA ALA A 7 -3.45 -13.90 9.83
C ALA A 7 -4.61 -13.52 10.78
N PRO A 8 -4.96 -14.37 11.77
CA PRO A 8 -6.03 -14.08 12.74
C PRO A 8 -5.83 -12.76 13.49
N GLU A 9 -4.59 -12.34 13.69
CA GLU A 9 -4.22 -11.10 14.38
C GLU A 9 -4.50 -9.84 13.54
N LEU A 10 -4.61 -9.99 12.23
CA LEU A 10 -4.87 -8.89 11.28
C LEU A 10 -6.34 -8.78 10.89
N MET A 11 -7.11 -9.85 11.09
CA MET A 11 -8.49 -9.96 10.64
C MET A 11 -9.48 -9.88 11.81
N PRO A 12 -10.65 -9.25 11.63
CA PRO A 12 -11.08 -8.49 10.45
C PRO A 12 -10.35 -7.13 10.37
N PHE A 13 -10.17 -6.58 9.16
CA PHE A 13 -9.42 -5.32 8.94
C PHE A 13 -10.03 -4.11 9.66
N GLU A 14 -11.31 -4.17 9.99
CA GLU A 14 -12.06 -3.21 10.77
C GLU A 14 -11.49 -3.03 12.19
N ASN A 15 -10.74 -4.02 12.71
CA ASN A 15 -10.06 -3.93 14.00
C ASN A 15 -8.68 -3.25 13.90
N LEU A 16 -8.19 -2.94 12.70
CA LEU A 16 -6.90 -2.27 12.50
C LEU A 16 -7.09 -0.75 12.53
N ASP A 17 -6.73 -0.13 13.66
CA ASP A 17 -6.91 1.31 13.89
C ASP A 17 -6.20 2.17 12.84
N ALA A 18 -4.97 1.80 12.46
CA ALA A 18 -4.14 2.58 11.57
C ALA A 18 -2.95 1.78 11.02
N ILE A 19 -2.38 2.28 9.92
CA ILE A 19 -1.07 1.88 9.41
C ILE A 19 -0.13 3.09 9.49
N VAL A 20 1.10 2.89 9.97
CA VAL A 20 2.13 3.94 10.02
C VAL A 20 3.29 3.57 9.11
N ILE A 21 3.65 4.48 8.21
CA ILE A 21 4.77 4.30 7.27
C ILE A 21 5.97 5.11 7.75
N THR A 22 7.11 4.43 7.90
CA THR A 22 8.34 5.06 8.38
C THR A 22 9.03 5.89 7.30
N HIS A 23 9.13 5.36 6.07
CA HIS A 23 9.72 6.01 4.91
C HIS A 23 9.26 5.33 3.61
N ALA A 24 9.59 5.93 2.46
CA ALA A 24 9.00 5.58 1.17
C ALA A 24 9.70 4.45 0.40
N HIS A 25 10.69 3.75 0.96
CA HIS A 25 11.30 2.65 0.21
C HIS A 25 10.30 1.51 -0.02
N ILE A 26 10.37 0.89 -1.21
CA ILE A 26 9.40 -0.11 -1.69
C ILE A 26 9.28 -1.31 -0.77
N ASP A 27 10.33 -1.69 -0.05
CA ASP A 27 10.30 -2.77 0.93
C ASP A 27 9.42 -2.45 2.16
N HIS A 28 9.09 -1.17 2.40
CA HIS A 28 8.18 -0.72 3.46
C HIS A 28 6.77 -0.38 2.98
N ILE A 29 6.62 0.09 1.73
CA ILE A 29 5.33 0.59 1.21
C ILE A 29 4.72 -0.32 0.14
N GLY A 30 5.48 -1.28 -0.38
CA GLY A 30 5.16 -1.99 -1.62
C GLY A 30 3.94 -2.90 -1.52
N GLN A 31 3.51 -3.25 -0.31
CA GLN A 31 2.33 -4.09 -0.07
C GLN A 31 1.13 -3.32 0.47
N LEU A 32 1.27 -2.02 0.74
CA LEU A 32 0.18 -1.21 1.27
C LEU A 32 -1.04 -1.15 0.33
N PRO A 33 -0.90 -0.95 -1.00
CA PRO A 33 -2.06 -0.94 -1.89
C PRO A 33 -2.79 -2.30 -1.95
N VAL A 34 -2.09 -3.40 -1.66
CA VAL A 34 -2.70 -4.74 -1.58
C VAL A 34 -3.69 -4.83 -0.41
N MET A 35 -3.41 -4.17 0.71
CA MET A 35 -4.36 -4.13 1.84
C MET A 35 -5.65 -3.42 1.45
N TYR A 36 -5.56 -2.31 0.71
CA TYR A 36 -6.75 -1.60 0.19
C TYR A 36 -7.52 -2.42 -0.84
N LYS A 37 -6.82 -3.15 -1.71
CA LYS A 37 -7.42 -4.13 -2.62
C LYS A 37 -8.20 -5.21 -1.88
N TYR A 38 -7.71 -5.67 -0.73
CA TYR A 38 -8.36 -6.72 0.08
C TYR A 38 -9.40 -6.22 1.09
N GLY A 39 -9.65 -4.91 1.17
CA GLY A 39 -10.77 -4.36 1.95
C GLY A 39 -10.37 -3.52 3.16
N TYR A 40 -9.08 -3.28 3.40
CA TYR A 40 -8.69 -2.28 4.39
C TYR A 40 -9.21 -0.89 3.97
N ARG A 41 -9.82 -0.16 4.92
CA ARG A 41 -10.38 1.19 4.70
C ARG A 41 -9.96 2.19 5.78
N GLY A 42 -9.04 1.81 6.67
CA GLY A 42 -8.55 2.67 7.74
C GLY A 42 -7.49 3.69 7.27
N PRO A 43 -7.06 4.57 8.19
CA PRO A 43 -6.11 5.63 7.91
C PRO A 43 -4.66 5.14 7.78
N VAL A 44 -3.90 5.78 6.90
CA VAL A 44 -2.44 5.66 6.81
C VAL A 44 -1.79 6.97 7.24
N TYR A 45 -0.86 6.88 8.20
CA TYR A 45 -0.06 8.01 8.68
C TYR A 45 1.37 7.93 8.16
N CYS A 46 1.86 9.05 7.63
CA CYS A 46 3.24 9.22 7.20
C CYS A 46 3.59 10.70 7.12
N THR A 47 4.88 11.01 6.92
CA THR A 47 5.28 12.40 6.66
C THR A 47 4.85 12.83 5.25
N PRO A 48 4.58 14.13 4.99
CA PRO A 48 4.22 14.60 3.66
C PRO A 48 5.20 14.19 2.54
N PRO A 49 6.54 14.25 2.74
CA PRO A 49 7.48 13.75 1.74
C PRO A 49 7.36 12.25 1.47
N THR A 50 7.04 11.46 2.51
CA THR A 50 6.85 10.00 2.36
C THR A 50 5.63 9.70 1.53
N ARG A 51 4.52 10.43 1.73
CA ARG A 51 3.31 10.27 0.91
C ARG A 51 3.61 10.48 -0.58
N ASP A 52 4.26 11.58 -0.91
CA ASP A 52 4.48 11.96 -2.30
C ASP A 52 5.44 10.99 -3.00
N LEU A 53 6.52 10.57 -2.31
CA LEU A 53 7.44 9.55 -2.83
C LEU A 53 6.80 8.17 -2.93
N MET A 54 5.92 7.81 -1.98
CA MET A 54 5.23 6.52 -1.98
C MET A 54 4.37 6.34 -3.23
N VAL A 55 3.61 7.37 -3.62
CA VAL A 55 2.79 7.34 -4.83
C VAL A 55 3.65 7.22 -6.09
N LEU A 56 4.75 7.98 -6.15
CA LEU A 56 5.69 7.94 -7.27
C LEU A 56 6.29 6.53 -7.44
N LEU A 57 6.82 5.96 -6.35
CA LEU A 57 7.52 4.68 -6.37
C LEU A 57 6.57 3.50 -6.62
N GLN A 58 5.36 3.51 -6.06
CA GLN A 58 4.36 2.48 -6.34
C GLN A 58 3.88 2.51 -7.80
N SER A 59 3.74 3.72 -8.37
CA SER A 59 3.37 3.86 -9.79
C SER A 59 4.49 3.37 -10.72
N ASP A 60 5.75 3.66 -10.38
CA ASP A 60 6.91 3.17 -11.12
C ASP A 60 7.06 1.65 -10.99
N TYR A 61 6.86 1.09 -9.80
CA TYR A 61 6.85 -0.36 -9.57
C TYR A 61 5.83 -1.07 -10.47
N ILE A 62 4.59 -0.58 -10.57
CA ILE A 62 3.57 -1.14 -11.46
C ILE A 62 4.06 -1.14 -12.92
N LYS A 63 4.66 -0.03 -13.36
CA LYS A 63 5.14 0.16 -14.73
C LYS A 63 6.30 -0.80 -15.05
N VAL A 64 7.32 -0.84 -14.20
CA VAL A 64 8.51 -1.69 -14.39
C VAL A 64 8.13 -3.16 -14.33
N ALA A 65 7.37 -3.59 -13.32
CA ALA A 65 6.95 -4.98 -13.18
C ALA A 65 6.18 -5.45 -14.43
N SER A 66 5.24 -4.63 -14.91
CA SER A 66 4.49 -4.92 -16.13
C SER A 66 5.37 -5.01 -17.38
N ALA A 67 6.37 -4.13 -17.51
CA ALA A 67 7.32 -4.14 -18.62
C ALA A 67 8.24 -5.37 -18.61
N GLU A 68 8.54 -5.90 -17.43
CA GLU A 68 9.35 -7.12 -17.24
C GLU A 68 8.53 -8.42 -17.35
N GLY A 69 7.23 -8.34 -17.64
CA GLY A 69 6.34 -9.51 -17.71
C GLY A 69 5.95 -10.07 -16.34
N ASN A 70 6.19 -9.33 -15.26
CA ASN A 70 5.81 -9.67 -13.90
C ASN A 70 4.56 -8.87 -13.50
N PRO A 71 3.35 -9.44 -13.59
CA PRO A 71 2.13 -8.69 -13.27
C PRO A 71 2.15 -8.22 -11.80
N PRO A 72 1.99 -6.92 -11.52
CA PRO A 72 2.03 -6.39 -10.16
C PRO A 72 0.80 -6.88 -9.35
N PRO A 73 0.94 -7.00 -8.01
CA PRO A 73 -0.14 -7.51 -7.15
C PRO A 73 -1.33 -6.55 -7.00
N TYR A 74 -1.17 -5.30 -7.44
CA TYR A 74 -2.17 -4.22 -7.37
C TYR A 74 -2.06 -3.31 -8.60
N SER A 75 -3.10 -2.51 -8.80
CA SER A 75 -3.28 -1.57 -9.90
C SER A 75 -3.09 -0.11 -9.43
N LEU A 76 -3.06 0.82 -10.39
CA LEU A 76 -3.08 2.25 -10.08
C LEU A 76 -4.37 2.68 -9.34
N ALA A 77 -5.49 1.98 -9.56
CA ALA A 77 -6.73 2.27 -8.85
C ALA A 77 -6.62 1.95 -7.35
N ASP A 78 -5.88 0.89 -6.99
CA ASP A 78 -5.62 0.54 -5.59
C ASP A 78 -4.72 1.58 -4.90
N VAL A 79 -3.73 2.11 -5.63
CA VAL A 79 -2.89 3.23 -5.17
C VAL A 79 -3.73 4.49 -4.95
N GLN A 80 -4.66 4.80 -5.86
CA GLN A 80 -5.58 5.92 -5.70
C GLN A 80 -6.49 5.76 -4.49
N GLU A 81 -6.99 4.54 -4.23
CA GLU A 81 -7.83 4.27 -3.06
C GLU A 81 -7.05 4.46 -1.75
N MET A 82 -5.80 3.99 -1.69
CA MET A 82 -4.89 4.24 -0.58
C MET A 82 -4.72 5.74 -0.31
N ILE A 83 -4.52 6.57 -1.35
CA ILE A 83 -4.31 8.01 -1.20
C ILE A 83 -5.53 8.71 -0.58
N LYS A 84 -6.76 8.29 -0.91
CA LYS A 84 -7.98 8.87 -0.34
C LYS A 84 -8.04 8.73 1.18
N GLN A 85 -7.39 7.70 1.73
CA GLN A 85 -7.38 7.36 3.15
C GLN A 85 -6.07 7.77 3.84
N SER A 86 -5.10 8.33 3.10
CA SER A 86 -3.88 8.89 3.68
C SER A 86 -4.16 10.27 4.26
N TRP A 87 -4.16 10.35 5.59
CA TRP A 87 -4.36 11.59 6.33
C TRP A 87 -3.02 12.30 6.55
N MET A 88 -3.06 13.64 6.57
CA MET A 88 -1.98 14.51 7.05
C MET A 88 -2.17 14.80 8.53
#